data_AF-A0A4Y2SGF4-F1
#
_entry.id   AF-A0A4Y2SGF4-F1
#
_cell.length_a   1.000
_cell.length_b   1.000
_cell.length_c   1.000
_cell.angle_alpha   90.00
_cell.angle_beta   90.00
_cell.angle_gamma   90.00
#
_symmetry.space_group_name_H-M   'P 1'
#
loop_
_entity.id
_entity.type
_entity.pdbx_description
1 polymer ?
#
loop_
_entity_poly.entity_id
_entity_poly.type
_entity_poly.pdbx_seq_one_letter_code
_entity_poly.pdbx_strand_id
1 'polypeptide(L)'
;MTLKRPFDASTLPALIMKIMKGSFEPVEGIYSHELRKLLLSMLHLDHNQRPTAAQIMCHPVMIKVIFKLYLDIGSIPCNKSVLSKSKRCLSVLLFENKYPHAVVLSSPPKAVVKSVSLGSEDKIGITGNGLLISWRIRPAISINSDEKRAEDQIPSYIPHVIDERVAINIISVVCGSSFCICLSDNGVVFAFGKASSGCLGLSCDRDINQPRIVESLFNHDIKSIACGPKHVLALSEENDIFVWGHGRSGCLGLGETGFQLLPQLVQITWKEKPEKIYCGADCSFVITKDSSVLACGSNRHNKLAMDSSEGHQIDETRVFTKIRSEPLHDARVVSVSSGKSHTVILNGTHFIYLHI
;
A
#
# COMPACT_ATOMS: atom_id res chain seq x y z
N MET A 1 9.36 22.81 -1.26
CA MET A 1 10.67 23.50 -1.17
C MET A 1 11.59 22.81 -2.13
N THR A 2 12.07 23.54 -3.13
CA THR A 2 12.94 23.04 -4.20
C THR A 2 14.24 22.50 -3.60
N LEU A 3 14.55 21.23 -3.87
CA LEU A 3 15.89 20.67 -3.65
C LEU A 3 16.88 21.54 -4.43
N LYS A 4 17.64 22.39 -3.73
CA LYS A 4 18.76 23.11 -4.34
C LYS A 4 19.68 22.06 -4.94
N ARG A 5 20.00 22.21 -6.23
CA ARG A 5 20.88 21.27 -6.90
C ARG A 5 22.26 21.38 -6.21
N PRO A 6 22.97 20.26 -5.99
CA PRO A 6 24.26 20.25 -5.27
C PRO A 6 25.36 21.11 -5.91
N PHE A 7 25.09 21.70 -7.08
CA PHE A 7 26.00 22.54 -7.86
C PHE A 7 25.50 23.98 -8.07
N ASP A 8 24.54 24.48 -7.27
CA ASP A 8 24.20 25.91 -7.34
C ASP A 8 25.32 26.77 -6.72
N ALA A 9 25.91 27.64 -7.53
CA ALA A 9 26.84 28.69 -7.11
C ALA A 9 26.53 29.98 -7.88
N SER A 10 26.64 31.13 -7.22
CA SER A 10 26.32 32.43 -7.80
C SER A 10 27.33 32.88 -8.88
N THR A 11 28.51 32.27 -8.95
CA THR A 11 29.56 32.57 -9.93
C THR A 11 30.34 31.31 -10.34
N LEU A 12 30.83 31.26 -11.59
CA LEU A 12 31.59 30.14 -12.14
C LEU A 12 32.88 29.80 -11.33
N PRO A 13 33.67 30.77 -10.83
CA PRO A 13 34.81 30.46 -9.98
C PRO A 13 34.41 29.84 -8.63
N ALA A 14 33.28 30.27 -8.05
CA ALA A 14 32.74 29.67 -6.83
C ALA A 14 32.26 28.23 -7.08
N LEU A 15 31.70 27.96 -8.26
CA LEU A 15 31.35 26.61 -8.69
C LEU A 15 32.60 25.72 -8.83
N ILE A 16 33.63 26.20 -9.52
CA ILE A 16 34.90 25.49 -9.70
C ILE A 16 35.57 25.22 -8.35
N MET A 17 35.59 26.20 -7.44
CA MET A 17 36.12 26.01 -6.09
C MET A 17 35.30 25.03 -5.24
N LYS A 18 33.98 25.00 -5.38
CA LYS A 18 33.12 23.98 -4.74
C LYS A 18 33.42 22.58 -5.28
N ILE A 19 33.62 22.45 -6.60
CA ILE A 19 34.01 21.19 -7.26
C ILE A 19 35.39 20.74 -6.78
N MET A 20 36.38 21.65 -6.76
CA MET A 20 37.75 21.33 -6.35
C MET A 20 37.89 20.99 -4.87
N LYS A 21 37.06 21.59 -4.00
CA LYS A 21 37.06 21.30 -2.55
C LYS A 21 36.19 20.12 -2.15
N GLY A 22 35.38 19.57 -3.07
CA GLY A 22 34.42 18.51 -2.77
C GLY A 22 33.39 18.89 -1.70
N SER A 23 33.08 20.18 -1.56
CA SER A 23 32.21 20.68 -0.49
C SER A 23 30.75 20.59 -0.90
N PHE A 24 30.02 19.63 -0.32
CA PHE A 24 28.57 19.52 -0.44
C PHE A 24 27.88 20.42 0.60
N GLU A 25 26.70 20.93 0.28
CA GLU A 25 25.88 21.58 1.31
C GLU A 25 25.59 20.57 2.44
N PRO A 26 25.71 20.97 3.72
CA PRO A 26 25.39 20.09 4.83
C PRO A 26 23.95 19.63 4.69
N VAL A 27 23.69 18.34 4.97
CA VAL A 27 22.32 17.80 4.97
C VAL A 27 21.52 18.52 6.05
N GLU A 28 20.74 19.51 5.66
CA GLU A 28 19.85 20.28 6.54
C GLU A 28 18.66 19.41 6.96
N GLY A 29 18.17 19.58 8.20
CA GLY A 29 16.97 18.90 8.71
C GLY A 29 17.13 18.15 10.04
N ILE A 30 16.15 17.32 10.38
CA ILE A 30 16.00 16.61 11.68
C ILE A 30 16.81 15.30 11.79
N TYR A 31 17.74 15.05 10.86
CA TYR A 31 18.53 13.81 10.80
C TYR A 31 19.63 13.73 11.86
N SER A 32 19.92 12.53 12.38
CA SER A 32 20.99 12.29 13.36
C SER A 32 22.37 12.59 12.81
N HIS A 33 23.32 12.92 13.70
CA HIS A 33 24.69 13.24 13.32
C HIS A 33 25.38 12.08 12.58
N GLU A 34 25.11 10.84 13.00
CA GLU A 34 25.62 9.61 12.36
C GLU A 34 25.12 9.45 10.93
N LEU A 35 23.84 9.73 10.69
CA LEU A 35 23.25 9.66 9.35
C LEU A 35 23.82 10.76 8.44
N ARG A 36 23.95 11.99 8.95
CA ARG A 36 24.58 13.08 8.20
C ARG A 36 26.02 12.75 7.82
N LYS A 37 26.80 12.17 8.73
CA LYS A 37 28.18 11.75 8.47
C LYS A 37 28.25 10.63 7.42
N LEU A 38 27.34 9.66 7.47
CA LEU A 38 27.24 8.60 6.46
C LEU A 38 26.89 9.18 5.09
N LEU A 39 25.87 10.03 4.99
CA LEU A 39 25.47 10.69 3.75
C LEU A 39 26.61 11.54 3.17
N LEU A 40 27.31 12.32 4.00
CA LEU A 40 28.48 13.09 3.58
C LEU A 40 29.61 12.17 3.07
N SER A 41 29.88 11.05 3.75
CA SER A 41 30.89 10.09 3.30
C SER A 41 30.56 9.47 1.93
N MET A 42 29.27 9.28 1.63
CA MET A 42 28.81 8.79 0.32
C MET A 42 28.84 9.87 -0.77
N LEU A 43 28.59 11.12 -0.41
CA LEU A 43 28.68 12.23 -1.35
C LEU A 43 30.12 12.46 -1.81
N HIS A 44 31.10 12.25 -0.92
CA HIS A 44 32.54 12.30 -1.24
C HIS A 44 33.04 11.13 -2.10
N LEU A 45 32.25 10.06 -2.29
CA LEU A 45 32.58 9.01 -3.24
C LEU A 45 32.22 9.43 -4.67
N ASP A 46 33.08 9.04 -5.62
CA ASP A 46 32.80 9.13 -7.05
C ASP A 46 31.48 8.44 -7.38
N HIS A 47 30.72 9.00 -8.32
CA HIS A 47 29.37 8.53 -8.66
C HIS A 47 29.30 7.01 -8.91
N ASN A 48 30.32 6.46 -9.58
CA ASN A 48 30.39 5.04 -9.95
C ASN A 48 30.79 4.12 -8.78
N GLN A 49 31.29 4.67 -7.68
CA GLN A 49 31.66 3.93 -6.46
C GLN A 49 30.62 4.07 -5.34
N ARG A 50 29.54 4.82 -5.58
CA ARG A 50 28.47 4.98 -4.59
C ARG A 50 27.74 3.64 -4.42
N PRO A 51 27.52 3.19 -3.16
CA PRO A 51 26.80 1.97 -2.90
C PRO A 51 25.36 2.04 -3.44
N THR A 52 24.82 0.90 -3.84
CA THR A 52 23.43 0.82 -4.32
C THR A 52 22.45 1.08 -3.18
N ALA A 53 21.22 1.50 -3.49
CA ALA A 53 20.19 1.74 -2.48
C ALA A 53 20.00 0.54 -1.54
N ALA A 54 20.04 -0.68 -2.08
CA ALA A 54 19.97 -1.91 -1.28
C ALA A 54 21.14 -2.05 -0.29
N GLN A 55 22.38 -1.73 -0.69
CA GLN A 55 23.55 -1.75 0.20
C GLN A 55 23.46 -0.67 1.29
N ILE A 56 22.95 0.51 0.94
CA ILE A 56 22.73 1.61 1.89
C ILE A 56 21.69 1.22 2.93
N MET A 57 20.58 0.59 2.52
CA MET A 57 19.53 0.13 3.44
C MET A 57 20.02 -0.94 4.43
N CYS A 58 21.01 -1.74 4.04
CA CYS A 58 21.66 -2.71 4.92
C CYS A 58 22.67 -2.08 5.89
N HIS A 59 23.01 -0.79 5.75
CA HIS A 59 23.97 -0.13 6.63
C HIS A 59 23.39 0.02 8.06
N PRO A 60 24.13 -0.29 9.14
CA PRO A 60 23.60 -0.29 10.51
C PRO A 60 22.92 1.01 10.95
N VAL A 61 23.42 2.16 10.48
CA VAL A 61 22.83 3.49 10.74
C VAL A 61 21.50 3.67 10.02
N MET A 62 21.40 3.21 8.77
CA MET A 62 20.16 3.25 7.98
C MET A 62 19.15 2.26 8.50
N ILE A 63 19.59 1.07 8.94
CA ILE A 63 18.74 0.12 9.65
C ILE A 63 18.13 0.81 10.87
N LYS A 64 18.90 1.46 11.73
CA LYS A 64 18.32 2.16 12.90
C LYS A 64 17.28 3.25 12.54
N VAL A 65 17.48 3.97 11.44
CA VAL A 65 16.60 5.07 11.00
C VAL A 65 15.34 4.53 10.30
N ILE A 66 15.50 3.61 9.35
CA ILE A 66 14.40 2.95 8.63
C ILE A 66 13.52 2.18 9.62
N PHE A 67 14.16 1.57 10.63
CA PHE A 67 13.51 0.64 11.52
C PHE A 67 13.19 1.22 12.91
N LYS A 68 13.35 2.53 13.18
CA LYS A 68 13.04 3.19 14.48
C LYS A 68 13.21 2.25 15.70
N LEU A 69 14.38 1.58 15.81
CA LEU A 69 14.65 0.67 16.92
C LEU A 69 14.85 1.53 18.16
N TYR A 70 13.77 1.75 18.91
CA TYR A 70 13.86 2.09 20.34
C TYR A 70 14.50 0.90 21.04
N LEU A 71 15.83 0.82 21.01
CA LEU A 71 16.59 0.05 21.98
C LEU A 71 16.63 0.84 23.29
N ASP A 72 15.47 0.96 23.92
CA ASP A 72 15.39 1.46 25.29
C ASP A 72 15.54 0.26 26.23
N ILE A 73 16.79 -0.12 26.48
CA ILE A 73 17.13 -0.61 27.82
C ILE A 73 16.89 0.58 28.75
N GLY A 74 15.70 0.62 29.36
CA GLY A 74 15.41 1.45 30.53
C GLY A 74 14.61 2.74 30.34
N SER A 75 13.82 2.94 29.29
CA SER A 75 12.91 4.09 29.23
C SER A 75 11.46 3.70 29.55
N ILE A 76 10.87 4.45 30.49
CA ILE A 76 9.49 4.30 30.94
C ILE A 76 8.57 4.88 29.86
N PRO A 77 7.49 4.19 29.44
CA PRO A 77 6.64 4.66 28.35
C PRO A 77 6.02 6.01 28.68
N CYS A 78 6.37 7.02 27.89
CA CYS A 78 5.75 8.34 27.95
C CYS A 78 4.33 8.24 27.37
N ASN A 79 3.36 8.12 28.27
CA ASN A 79 1.93 8.20 27.98
C ASN A 79 1.62 9.56 27.35
N LYS A 80 1.56 9.66 26.01
CA LYS A 80 0.73 10.68 25.38
C LYS A 80 -0.70 10.19 25.45
N SER A 81 -1.37 10.54 26.55
CA SER A 81 -2.80 10.44 26.73
C SER A 81 -3.50 11.36 25.73
N VAL A 82 -3.74 10.89 24.52
CA VAL A 82 -4.89 11.35 23.76
C VAL A 82 -6.05 10.47 24.21
N LEU A 83 -6.90 11.04 25.06
CA LEU A 83 -8.19 10.49 25.48
C LEU A 83 -9.12 10.40 24.26
N SER A 84 -8.86 9.42 23.40
CA SER A 84 -9.86 8.82 22.53
C SER A 84 -10.22 7.50 23.20
N LYS A 85 -11.50 7.24 23.47
CA LYS A 85 -11.98 5.94 23.93
C LYS A 85 -11.52 4.88 22.91
N SER A 86 -10.36 4.26 23.17
CA SER A 86 -9.75 3.30 22.25
C SER A 86 -10.70 2.12 22.13
N LYS A 87 -11.42 2.06 21.00
CA LYS A 87 -12.18 0.88 20.61
C LYS A 87 -11.18 -0.25 20.47
N ARG A 88 -11.03 -1.07 21.51
CA ARG A 88 -10.21 -2.28 21.44
C ARG A 88 -10.96 -3.32 20.62
N CYS A 89 -10.28 -3.90 19.64
CA CYS A 89 -10.82 -5.06 18.93
C CYS A 89 -11.00 -6.21 19.93
N LEU A 90 -12.23 -6.66 20.11
CA LEU A 90 -12.58 -7.74 21.03
C LEU A 90 -12.35 -9.11 20.39
N SER A 91 -12.71 -9.24 19.11
CA SER A 91 -12.59 -10.48 18.35
C SER A 91 -12.56 -10.18 16.86
N VAL A 92 -11.85 -11.01 16.10
CA VAL A 92 -11.88 -11.01 14.64
C VAL A 92 -12.71 -12.21 14.19
N LEU A 93 -13.76 -11.95 13.41
CA LEU A 93 -14.68 -12.97 12.91
C LEU A 93 -14.50 -13.13 11.41
N LEU A 94 -14.43 -14.39 10.97
CA LEU A 94 -14.35 -14.77 9.56
C LEU A 94 -15.64 -15.47 9.15
N PHE A 95 -16.27 -14.96 8.10
CA PHE A 95 -17.44 -15.59 7.47
C PHE A 95 -16.98 -16.20 6.14
N GLU A 96 -17.07 -17.53 6.02
CA GLU A 96 -16.75 -18.26 4.80
C GLU A 96 -18.01 -18.98 4.31
N ASN A 97 -18.25 -18.97 2.99
CA ASN A 97 -19.43 -19.62 2.40
C ASN A 97 -19.54 -21.12 2.70
N LYS A 98 -18.42 -21.75 3.06
CA LYS A 98 -18.35 -23.18 3.40
C LYS A 98 -18.99 -23.49 4.75
N TYR A 99 -19.05 -22.52 5.67
CA TYR A 99 -19.49 -22.74 7.04
C TYR A 99 -20.69 -21.84 7.40
N PRO A 100 -21.75 -22.38 8.04
CA PRO A 100 -22.94 -21.61 8.38
C PRO A 100 -22.73 -20.60 9.53
N HIS A 101 -21.59 -20.68 10.23
CA HIS A 101 -21.27 -19.85 11.39
C HIS A 101 -19.95 -19.11 11.21
N ALA A 102 -19.83 -17.96 11.86
CA ALA A 102 -18.58 -17.23 11.92
C ALA A 102 -17.50 -18.04 12.64
N VAL A 103 -16.31 -18.08 12.03
CA VAL A 103 -15.11 -18.65 12.62
C VAL A 103 -14.35 -17.55 13.37
N VAL A 104 -14.03 -17.78 14.64
CA VAL A 104 -13.24 -16.83 15.42
C VAL A 104 -11.76 -16.98 15.03
N LEU A 105 -11.17 -15.90 14.53
CA LEU A 105 -9.74 -15.81 14.30
C LEU A 105 -9.05 -15.43 15.62
N SER A 106 -8.22 -16.35 16.13
CA SER A 106 -7.50 -16.10 17.38
C SER A 106 -6.50 -14.95 17.22
N SER A 107 -6.40 -14.09 18.22
CA SER A 107 -5.43 -13.00 18.25
C SER A 107 -4.15 -13.41 19.00
N PRO A 108 -2.98 -12.85 18.66
CA PRO A 108 -1.77 -13.08 19.45
C PRO A 108 -1.97 -12.57 20.88
N PRO A 109 -1.41 -13.25 21.90
CA PRO A 109 -1.55 -12.83 23.28
C PRO A 109 -1.02 -11.41 23.48
N LYS A 110 -1.84 -10.54 24.12
CA LYS A 110 -1.57 -9.10 24.37
C LYS A 110 -1.55 -8.20 23.12
N ALA A 111 -1.77 -8.73 21.91
CA ALA A 111 -1.86 -7.91 20.70
C ALA A 111 -3.31 -7.59 20.35
N VAL A 112 -3.60 -6.32 20.09
CA VAL A 112 -4.92 -5.89 19.59
C VAL A 112 -4.83 -5.80 18.07
N VAL A 113 -5.71 -6.48 17.34
CA VAL A 113 -5.77 -6.32 15.88
C VAL A 113 -6.41 -4.97 15.54
N LYS A 114 -5.73 -4.17 14.73
CA LYS A 114 -6.16 -2.83 14.31
C LYS A 114 -6.87 -2.85 12.96
N SER A 115 -6.37 -3.63 12.01
CA SER A 115 -6.95 -3.78 10.69
C SER A 115 -6.72 -5.19 10.15
N VAL A 116 -7.56 -5.59 9.21
CA VAL A 116 -7.50 -6.88 8.53
C VAL A 116 -7.67 -6.67 7.04
N SER A 117 -7.04 -7.54 6.25
CA SER A 117 -7.20 -7.60 4.81
C SER A 117 -7.28 -9.06 4.38
N LEU A 118 -8.19 -9.33 3.46
CA LEU A 118 -8.49 -10.66 2.96
C LEU A 118 -8.16 -10.74 1.47
N GLY A 119 -7.34 -11.70 1.11
CA GLY A 119 -7.14 -12.16 -0.26
C GLY A 119 -7.88 -13.49 -0.49
N SER A 120 -7.69 -14.10 -1.66
CA SER A 120 -8.29 -15.41 -1.96
C SER A 120 -7.71 -16.52 -1.07
N GLU A 121 -6.41 -16.47 -0.81
CA GLU A 121 -5.69 -17.43 0.03
C GLU A 121 -5.20 -16.79 1.35
N ASP A 122 -4.93 -15.48 1.31
CA ASP A 122 -4.25 -14.77 2.39
C ASP A 122 -5.24 -14.12 3.36
N LYS A 123 -5.07 -14.41 4.65
CA LYS A 123 -5.79 -13.78 5.74
C LYS A 123 -4.78 -13.00 6.57
N ILE A 124 -4.68 -11.69 6.36
CA ILE A 124 -3.62 -10.86 6.93
C ILE A 124 -4.21 -9.80 7.87
N GLY A 125 -3.50 -9.51 8.95
CA GLY A 125 -3.88 -8.51 9.92
C GLY A 125 -2.69 -7.67 10.35
N ILE A 126 -3.01 -6.47 10.84
CA ILE A 126 -2.05 -5.59 11.48
C ILE A 126 -2.47 -5.43 12.92
N THR A 127 -1.51 -5.54 13.81
CA THR A 127 -1.68 -5.34 15.25
C THR A 127 -1.49 -3.86 15.63
N GLY A 128 -1.97 -3.45 16.81
CA GLY A 128 -1.90 -2.06 17.27
C GLY A 128 -0.48 -1.55 17.47
N ASN A 129 0.49 -2.45 17.61
CA ASN A 129 1.93 -2.19 17.67
C ASN A 129 2.62 -2.33 16.31
N GLY A 130 1.88 -2.46 15.20
CA GLY A 130 2.44 -2.43 13.84
C GLY A 130 2.94 -3.76 13.30
N LEU A 131 2.77 -4.87 14.02
CA LEU A 131 3.19 -6.19 13.55
C LEU A 131 2.21 -6.75 12.53
N LEU A 132 2.76 -7.38 11.50
CA LEU A 132 2.04 -8.08 10.45
C LEU A 132 1.80 -9.54 10.85
N ILE A 133 0.53 -9.95 10.89
CA ILE A 133 0.11 -11.31 11.24
C ILE A 133 -0.63 -11.96 10.07
N SER A 134 -0.42 -13.26 9.88
CA SER A 134 -1.23 -14.10 8.99
C SER A 134 -1.98 -15.14 9.80
N TRP A 135 -3.25 -15.39 9.47
CA TRP A 135 -4.00 -16.51 10.06
C TRP A 135 -3.85 -17.75 9.21
N ARG A 136 -3.25 -18.80 9.80
CA ARG A 136 -3.08 -20.10 9.15
C ARG A 136 -3.96 -21.15 9.83
N ILE A 137 -4.41 -22.13 9.07
CA ILE A 137 -5.16 -23.27 9.61
C ILE A 137 -4.20 -24.07 10.51
N ARG A 138 -4.65 -24.38 11.72
CA ARG A 138 -3.94 -25.28 12.63
C ARG A 138 -3.91 -26.68 11.98
N PRO A 139 -2.74 -27.29 11.75
CA PRO A 139 -2.67 -28.65 11.24
C PRO A 139 -3.46 -29.57 12.17
N ALA A 140 -4.38 -30.37 11.61
CA ALA A 140 -5.07 -31.38 12.38
C ALA A 140 -4.05 -32.42 12.82
N ILE A 141 -3.89 -32.61 14.13
CA ILE A 141 -3.09 -33.73 14.66
C ILE A 141 -3.99 -34.96 14.53
N SER A 142 -3.70 -35.86 13.59
CA SER A 142 -4.45 -37.13 13.50
C SER A 142 -4.02 -38.04 14.64
N ILE A 143 -4.70 -37.92 15.77
CA ILE A 143 -4.63 -38.92 16.84
C ILE A 143 -5.94 -39.67 16.78
N ASN A 144 -5.88 -40.85 16.18
CA ASN A 144 -6.91 -41.87 16.07
C ASN A 144 -7.87 -41.80 14.87
N SER A 145 -8.03 -43.00 14.32
CA SER A 145 -8.71 -43.40 13.10
C SER A 145 -10.23 -43.39 13.25
N ASP A 146 -10.84 -42.21 13.27
CA ASP A 146 -12.25 -42.05 12.94
C ASP A 146 -12.36 -41.08 11.77
N GLU A 147 -12.56 -41.62 10.58
CA GLU A 147 -12.78 -40.91 9.31
C GLU A 147 -14.13 -40.16 9.32
N LYS A 148 -14.33 -39.24 10.27
CA LYS A 148 -15.26 -38.14 10.02
C LYS A 148 -14.60 -37.27 8.96
N ARG A 149 -15.23 -37.18 7.78
CA ARG A 149 -14.75 -36.38 6.64
C ARG A 149 -14.17 -35.06 7.15
N ALA A 150 -12.87 -34.86 6.97
CA ALA A 150 -12.14 -33.69 7.43
C ALA A 150 -12.74 -32.36 6.90
N GLU A 151 -13.65 -32.44 5.92
CA GLU A 151 -14.32 -31.32 5.28
C GLU A 151 -15.41 -30.66 6.12
N ASP A 152 -16.01 -31.36 7.11
CA ASP A 152 -17.11 -30.86 7.95
C ASP A 152 -16.65 -30.22 9.26
N GLN A 153 -15.36 -30.33 9.61
CA GLN A 153 -14.82 -29.68 10.81
C GLN A 153 -14.52 -28.19 10.55
N ILE A 154 -14.98 -27.33 11.46
CA ILE A 154 -14.69 -25.89 11.41
C ILE A 154 -13.18 -25.70 11.68
N PRO A 155 -12.43 -25.04 10.78
CA PRO A 155 -11.00 -24.89 10.91
C PRO A 155 -10.65 -23.96 12.07
N SER A 156 -9.69 -24.37 12.89
CA SER A 156 -9.10 -23.48 13.90
C SER A 156 -7.95 -22.70 13.25
N TYR A 157 -8.07 -21.38 13.19
CA TYR A 157 -6.99 -20.52 12.71
C TYR A 157 -6.10 -20.03 13.85
N ILE A 158 -4.78 -20.06 13.64
CA ILE A 158 -3.76 -19.52 14.55
C ILE A 158 -3.03 -18.35 13.89
N PRO A 159 -2.75 -17.27 14.65
CA PRO A 159 -1.96 -16.16 14.15
C PRO A 159 -0.49 -16.54 14.08
N HIS A 160 0.13 -16.26 12.94
CA HIS A 160 1.55 -16.40 12.69
C HIS A 160 2.12 -15.02 12.33
N VAL A 161 3.10 -14.55 13.09
CA VAL A 161 3.79 -13.28 12.81
C VAL A 161 4.66 -13.46 11.57
N ILE A 162 4.41 -12.69 10.50
CA ILE A 162 5.15 -12.84 9.23
C ILE A 162 6.52 -12.17 9.30
N ASP A 163 6.60 -11.07 10.04
CA ASP A 163 7.84 -10.33 10.23
C ASP A 163 8.05 -10.05 11.73
N GLU A 164 9.00 -10.77 12.32
CA GLU A 164 9.45 -10.54 13.70
C GLU A 164 10.47 -9.42 13.80
N ARG A 165 10.83 -8.75 12.69
CA ARG A 165 11.65 -7.54 12.74
C ARG A 165 10.87 -6.50 13.54
N VAL A 166 11.31 -6.27 14.78
CA VAL A 166 10.72 -5.45 15.87
C VAL A 166 10.43 -3.99 15.49
N ALA A 167 10.60 -3.62 14.23
CA ALA A 167 11.20 -2.37 13.88
C ALA A 167 10.60 -1.75 12.59
N ILE A 168 9.85 -2.51 11.79
CA ILE A 168 9.00 -1.93 10.75
C ILE A 168 7.57 -1.84 11.29
N ASN A 169 7.10 -0.62 11.52
CA ASN A 169 5.72 -0.38 11.93
C ASN A 169 4.82 -0.32 10.69
N ILE A 170 4.11 -1.41 10.40
CA ILE A 170 3.16 -1.47 9.29
C ILE A 170 1.85 -0.78 9.70
N ILE A 171 1.43 0.20 8.91
CA ILE A 171 0.20 0.99 9.16
C ILE A 171 -0.97 0.54 8.31
N SER A 172 -0.72 -0.03 7.13
CA SER A 172 -1.74 -0.51 6.20
C SER A 172 -1.29 -1.75 5.46
N VAL A 173 -2.24 -2.63 5.16
CA VAL A 173 -2.05 -3.84 4.37
C VAL A 173 -3.25 -4.02 3.45
N VAL A 174 -2.96 -4.40 2.21
CA VAL A 174 -3.97 -4.73 1.20
C VAL A 174 -3.60 -6.06 0.54
N CYS A 175 -4.58 -6.93 0.35
CA CYS A 175 -4.40 -8.28 -0.20
C CYS A 175 -5.08 -8.39 -1.55
N GLY A 176 -4.33 -8.84 -2.56
CA GLY A 176 -4.87 -9.26 -3.85
C GLY A 176 -5.24 -10.74 -3.85
N SER A 177 -5.27 -11.36 -5.03
CA SER A 177 -5.64 -12.79 -5.15
C SER A 177 -4.63 -13.71 -4.45
N SER A 178 -3.34 -13.39 -4.58
CA SER A 178 -2.24 -14.25 -4.13
C SER A 178 -0.98 -13.45 -3.77
N PHE A 179 -1.18 -12.18 -3.42
CA PHE A 179 -0.11 -11.26 -3.07
C PHE A 179 -0.63 -10.24 -2.07
N CYS A 180 0.29 -9.65 -1.32
CA CYS A 180 0.02 -8.67 -0.30
C CYS A 180 0.97 -7.49 -0.46
N ILE A 181 0.43 -6.29 -0.27
CA ILE A 181 1.18 -5.04 -0.25
C ILE A 181 1.00 -4.41 1.12
N CYS A 182 2.11 -4.00 1.73
CA CYS A 182 2.13 -3.36 3.04
C CYS A 182 2.73 -1.97 2.94
N LEU A 183 2.22 -1.06 3.76
CA LEU A 183 2.73 0.29 3.91
C LEU A 183 3.22 0.49 5.34
N SER A 184 4.46 0.98 5.47
CA SER A 184 5.04 1.39 6.76
C SER A 184 4.68 2.83 7.12
N ASP A 185 4.86 3.19 8.39
CA ASP A 185 4.68 4.56 8.89
C ASP A 185 5.67 5.59 8.32
N ASN A 186 6.80 5.12 7.77
CA ASN A 186 7.80 5.95 7.09
C ASN A 186 7.57 6.03 5.57
N GLY A 187 6.40 5.63 5.06
CA GLY A 187 6.05 5.75 3.64
C GLY A 187 6.66 4.70 2.71
N VAL A 188 7.36 3.69 3.25
CA VAL A 188 7.97 2.62 2.47
C VAL A 188 6.95 1.51 2.20
N VAL A 189 6.90 1.07 0.94
CA VAL A 189 6.03 -0.01 0.45
C VAL A 189 6.79 -1.34 0.41
N PHE A 190 6.15 -2.37 0.93
CA PHE A 190 6.63 -3.75 0.90
C PHE A 190 5.65 -4.64 0.15
N ALA A 191 6.15 -5.68 -0.51
CA ALA A 191 5.36 -6.67 -1.22
C ALA A 191 5.83 -8.08 -0.89
N PHE A 192 4.88 -9.03 -0.81
CA PHE A 192 5.15 -10.46 -0.70
C PHE A 192 3.98 -11.26 -1.28
N GLY A 193 4.22 -12.53 -1.61
CA GLY A 193 3.27 -13.45 -2.23
C GLY A 193 3.80 -14.08 -3.51
N LYS A 194 2.89 -14.59 -4.36
CA LYS A 194 3.25 -15.31 -5.59
C LYS A 194 3.76 -14.36 -6.66
N ALA A 195 4.93 -14.65 -7.22
CA ALA A 195 5.54 -13.85 -8.28
C ALA A 195 4.80 -13.93 -9.60
N SER A 196 4.13 -15.07 -9.87
CA SER A 196 3.29 -15.27 -11.06
C SER A 196 2.13 -14.28 -11.18
N SER A 197 1.77 -13.59 -10.10
CA SER A 197 0.78 -12.51 -10.15
C SER A 197 1.31 -11.28 -10.87
N GLY A 198 2.64 -11.08 -10.88
CA GLY A 198 3.34 -9.87 -11.33
C GLY A 198 2.90 -8.57 -10.61
N CYS A 199 2.06 -8.68 -9.58
CA CYS A 199 1.52 -7.53 -8.85
C CYS A 199 2.40 -7.12 -7.67
N LEU A 200 3.57 -7.76 -7.50
CA LEU A 200 4.50 -7.44 -6.43
C LEU A 200 5.21 -6.10 -6.66
N GLY A 201 5.23 -5.57 -7.89
CA GLY A 201 5.96 -4.34 -8.21
C GLY A 201 7.48 -4.54 -8.23
N LEU A 202 7.92 -5.81 -8.31
CA LEU A 202 9.31 -6.25 -8.24
C LEU A 202 9.64 -7.02 -9.51
N SER A 203 10.85 -6.85 -10.03
CA SER A 203 11.43 -7.66 -11.11
C SER A 203 11.89 -9.03 -10.57
N CYS A 204 10.95 -9.82 -10.03
CA CYS A 204 11.24 -11.12 -9.44
C CYS A 204 10.32 -12.21 -10.02
N ASP A 205 10.92 -13.33 -10.41
CA ASP A 205 10.23 -14.48 -11.01
C ASP A 205 9.92 -15.58 -9.98
N ARG A 206 10.32 -15.39 -8.72
CA ARG A 206 10.15 -16.37 -7.63
C ARG A 206 9.26 -15.82 -6.53
N ASP A 207 8.44 -16.70 -5.96
CA ASP A 207 7.55 -16.37 -4.86
C ASP A 207 8.31 -15.80 -3.67
N ILE A 208 7.74 -14.75 -3.07
CA ILE A 208 8.34 -14.00 -1.98
C ILE A 208 7.52 -14.28 -0.72
N ASN A 209 8.08 -15.04 0.22
CA ASN A 209 7.36 -15.40 1.45
C ASN A 209 7.53 -14.41 2.61
N GLN A 210 8.39 -13.39 2.43
CA GLN A 210 8.64 -12.35 3.43
C GLN A 210 8.57 -10.96 2.78
N PRO A 211 8.02 -9.94 3.46
CA PRO A 211 7.92 -8.58 2.92
C PRO A 211 9.25 -8.07 2.36
N ARG A 212 9.25 -7.72 1.06
CA ARG A 212 10.40 -7.12 0.38
C ARG A 212 10.06 -5.71 -0.08
N ILE A 213 11.01 -4.79 0.04
CA ILE A 213 10.84 -3.38 -0.35
C ILE A 213 10.64 -3.28 -1.86
N VAL A 214 9.64 -2.49 -2.27
CA VAL A 214 9.41 -2.09 -3.66
C VAL A 214 10.33 -0.92 -4.00
N GLU A 215 11.55 -1.23 -4.44
CA GLU A 215 12.64 -0.26 -4.63
C GLU A 215 12.31 0.87 -5.62
N SER A 216 11.46 0.60 -6.61
CA SER A 216 10.99 1.59 -7.59
C SER A 216 10.18 2.73 -6.98
N LEU A 217 9.60 2.55 -5.79
CA LEU A 217 8.86 3.59 -5.06
C LEU A 217 9.71 4.27 -3.98
N PHE A 218 10.99 3.93 -3.84
CA PHE A 218 11.81 4.37 -2.70
C PHE A 218 12.01 5.89 -2.61
N ASN A 219 11.92 6.59 -3.75
CA ASN A 219 12.04 8.05 -3.80
C ASN A 219 10.72 8.79 -3.56
N HIS A 220 9.64 8.07 -3.26
CA HIS A 220 8.30 8.62 -3.09
C HIS A 220 7.72 8.18 -1.76
N ASP A 221 7.43 9.14 -0.88
CA ASP A 221 6.75 8.87 0.38
C ASP A 221 5.30 8.48 0.11
N ILE A 222 4.96 7.21 0.28
CA ILE A 222 3.62 6.69 0.02
C ILE A 222 2.72 6.91 1.24
N LYS A 223 1.55 7.51 1.03
CA LYS A 223 0.56 7.75 2.09
C LYS A 223 -0.60 6.76 2.10
N SER A 224 -0.89 6.15 0.96
CA SER A 224 -1.99 5.21 0.83
C SER A 224 -1.71 4.16 -0.25
N ILE A 225 -2.26 2.97 -0.04
CA ILE A 225 -2.20 1.83 -0.95
C ILE A 225 -3.59 1.24 -1.12
N ALA A 226 -3.90 0.74 -2.32
CA ALA A 226 -5.11 0.00 -2.63
C ALA A 226 -4.78 -1.11 -3.63
N CYS A 227 -5.43 -2.27 -3.52
CA CYS A 227 -5.25 -3.34 -4.50
C CYS A 227 -6.57 -3.96 -4.91
N GLY A 228 -6.65 -4.33 -6.18
CA GLY A 228 -7.64 -5.27 -6.67
C GLY A 228 -7.08 -6.70 -6.64
N PRO A 229 -7.82 -7.66 -7.19
CA PRO A 229 -7.36 -9.04 -7.31
C PRO A 229 -6.04 -9.20 -8.06
N LYS A 230 -5.75 -8.31 -9.02
CA LYS A 230 -4.63 -8.41 -9.98
C LYS A 230 -3.97 -7.08 -10.35
N HIS A 231 -4.18 -6.01 -9.59
CA HIS A 231 -3.52 -4.73 -9.82
C HIS A 231 -3.41 -3.95 -8.51
N VAL A 232 -2.53 -2.95 -8.49
CA VAL A 232 -2.24 -2.15 -7.29
C VAL A 232 -2.15 -0.68 -7.65
N LEU A 233 -2.67 0.15 -6.76
CA LEU A 233 -2.52 1.60 -6.73
C LEU A 233 -1.74 2.00 -5.48
N ALA A 234 -0.84 2.96 -5.63
CA ALA A 234 -0.20 3.66 -4.52
C ALA A 234 -0.32 5.18 -4.74
N LEU A 235 -0.55 5.91 -3.66
CA LEU A 235 -0.68 7.36 -3.68
C LEU A 235 0.41 7.96 -2.79
N SER A 236 1.21 8.87 -3.34
CA SER A 236 2.28 9.57 -2.61
C SER A 236 1.76 10.80 -1.85
N GLU A 237 2.57 11.30 -0.91
CA GLU A 237 2.35 12.59 -0.25
C GLU A 237 2.38 13.77 -1.24
N GLU A 238 3.16 13.64 -2.32
CA GLU A 238 3.19 14.60 -3.42
C GLU A 238 1.93 14.56 -4.31
N ASN A 239 1.02 13.62 -4.04
CA ASN A 239 -0.22 13.36 -4.79
C ASN A 239 0.03 12.74 -6.17
N ASP A 240 1.15 12.04 -6.32
CA ASP A 240 1.38 11.16 -7.46
C ASP A 240 0.68 9.83 -7.25
N ILE A 241 0.11 9.29 -8.33
CA ILE A 241 -0.50 7.97 -8.32
C ILE A 241 0.39 7.03 -9.13
N PHE A 242 0.78 5.94 -8.49
CA PHE A 242 1.50 4.83 -9.10
C PHE A 242 0.59 3.63 -9.27
N VAL A 243 0.71 2.94 -10.41
CA VAL A 243 -0.10 1.78 -10.78
C VAL A 243 0.78 0.66 -11.32
N TRP A 244 0.44 -0.58 -11.00
CA TRP A 244 1.09 -1.77 -11.59
C TRP A 244 0.22 -3.02 -11.48
N GLY A 245 0.66 -4.09 -12.13
CA GLY A 245 -0.04 -5.36 -12.26
C GLY A 245 -0.75 -5.51 -13.61
N HIS A 246 -1.85 -6.25 -13.64
CA HIS A 246 -2.63 -6.50 -14.85
C HIS A 246 -3.49 -5.29 -15.23
N GLY A 247 -3.26 -4.68 -16.40
CA GLY A 247 -4.07 -3.57 -16.93
C GLY A 247 -5.25 -3.97 -17.78
N ARG A 248 -5.79 -5.18 -17.64
CA ARG A 248 -6.95 -5.63 -18.44
C ARG A 248 -8.12 -4.64 -18.28
N SER A 249 -8.78 -4.32 -19.39
CA SER A 249 -9.83 -3.30 -19.46
C SER A 249 -9.41 -1.88 -19.06
N GLY A 250 -8.11 -1.61 -18.97
CA GLY A 250 -7.57 -0.28 -18.70
C GLY A 250 -7.62 0.13 -17.23
N CYS A 251 -7.71 -0.81 -16.29
CA CYS A 251 -7.81 -0.53 -14.86
C CYS A 251 -6.56 0.13 -14.24
N LEU A 252 -5.45 0.21 -14.98
CA LEU A 252 -4.27 0.98 -14.56
C LEU A 252 -4.40 2.48 -14.92
N GLY A 253 -5.30 2.86 -15.82
CA GLY A 253 -5.47 4.25 -16.20
C GLY A 253 -4.33 4.84 -17.03
N LEU A 254 -3.46 4.00 -17.61
CA LEU A 254 -2.28 4.40 -18.42
C LEU A 254 -2.61 4.63 -19.90
N GLY A 255 -3.88 4.49 -20.32
CA GLY A 255 -4.30 4.55 -21.72
C GLY A 255 -4.14 3.22 -22.48
N GLU A 256 -3.50 2.23 -21.87
CA GLU A 256 -3.25 0.91 -22.43
C GLU A 256 -3.83 -0.21 -21.56
N THR A 257 -3.86 -1.43 -22.11
CA THR A 257 -4.38 -2.63 -21.42
C THR A 257 -3.27 -3.62 -21.03
N GLY A 258 -2.02 -3.18 -21.16
CA GLY A 258 -0.82 -3.98 -20.93
C GLY A 258 -0.61 -4.38 -19.47
N PHE A 259 0.30 -5.33 -19.30
CA PHE A 259 0.75 -5.77 -17.99
C PHE A 259 1.97 -4.94 -17.54
N GLN A 260 1.97 -4.44 -16.31
CA GLN A 260 3.05 -3.62 -15.74
C GLN A 260 3.69 -4.32 -14.54
N LEU A 261 4.96 -4.74 -14.68
CA LEU A 261 5.71 -5.44 -13.62
C LEU A 261 6.17 -4.51 -12.49
N LEU A 262 6.41 -3.24 -12.82
CA LEU A 262 6.91 -2.22 -11.91
C LEU A 262 5.90 -1.08 -11.81
N PRO A 263 5.81 -0.42 -10.64
CA PRO A 263 5.05 0.82 -10.45
C PRO A 263 5.32 1.84 -11.56
N GLN A 264 4.25 2.23 -12.26
CA GLN A 264 4.25 3.27 -13.28
C GLN A 264 3.50 4.50 -12.78
N LEU A 265 4.05 5.68 -13.04
CA LEU A 265 3.39 6.95 -12.72
C LEU A 265 2.23 7.18 -13.69
N VAL A 266 1.04 7.48 -13.16
CA VAL A 266 -0.11 7.85 -13.97
C VAL A 266 0.02 9.31 -14.40
N GLN A 267 0.29 9.53 -15.69
CA GLN A 267 0.49 10.86 -16.28
C GLN A 267 -0.84 11.47 -16.72
N ILE A 268 -1.52 12.15 -15.80
CA ILE A 268 -2.79 12.86 -16.05
C ILE A 268 -2.69 14.28 -15.48
N THR A 269 -3.21 15.24 -16.23
CA THR A 269 -3.44 16.59 -15.72
C THR A 269 -4.64 16.58 -14.79
N TRP A 270 -4.37 16.48 -13.49
CA TRP A 270 -5.39 16.55 -12.46
C TRP A 270 -5.97 17.97 -12.40
N LYS A 271 -7.29 18.10 -12.57
CA LYS A 271 -7.98 19.37 -12.28
C LYS A 271 -7.86 19.71 -10.78
N GLU A 272 -8.03 18.69 -9.94
CA GLU A 272 -7.89 18.76 -8.49
C GLU A 272 -7.02 17.61 -8.00
N LYS A 273 -6.23 17.86 -6.94
CA LYS A 273 -5.25 16.87 -6.46
C LYS A 273 -5.94 15.59 -5.98
N PRO A 274 -5.39 14.40 -6.29
CA PRO A 274 -5.90 13.15 -5.76
C PRO A 274 -5.70 13.07 -4.25
N GLU A 275 -6.70 12.58 -3.54
CA GLU A 275 -6.71 12.45 -2.08
C GLU A 275 -6.81 11.00 -1.63
N LYS A 276 -7.65 10.20 -2.30
CA LYS A 276 -7.90 8.80 -1.95
C LYS A 276 -7.91 7.92 -3.19
N ILE A 277 -7.50 6.67 -3.00
CA ILE A 277 -7.43 5.65 -4.05
C ILE A 277 -8.22 4.41 -3.61
N TYR A 278 -8.88 3.76 -4.56
CA TYR A 278 -9.61 2.52 -4.34
C TYR A 278 -9.49 1.62 -5.56
N CYS A 279 -9.55 0.32 -5.34
CA CYS A 279 -9.51 -0.68 -6.40
C CYS A 279 -10.77 -1.56 -6.32
N GLY A 280 -11.31 -1.89 -7.48
CA GLY A 280 -12.30 -2.95 -7.66
C GLY A 280 -11.67 -4.21 -8.24
N ALA A 281 -12.50 -5.10 -8.81
CA ALA A 281 -12.01 -6.35 -9.39
C ALA A 281 -11.13 -6.12 -10.66
N ASP A 282 -11.54 -5.18 -11.49
CA ASP A 282 -11.06 -4.88 -12.84
C ASP A 282 -11.29 -3.40 -13.17
N CYS A 283 -11.30 -2.56 -12.13
CA CYS A 283 -11.43 -1.11 -12.20
C CYS A 283 -10.73 -0.45 -11.02
N SER A 284 -10.46 0.85 -11.17
CA SER A 284 -9.79 1.67 -10.17
C SER A 284 -10.51 3.01 -10.04
N PHE A 285 -10.50 3.56 -8.83
CA PHE A 285 -11.13 4.83 -8.51
C PHE A 285 -10.16 5.75 -7.77
N VAL A 286 -10.28 7.03 -8.05
CA VAL A 286 -9.53 8.12 -7.40
C VAL A 286 -10.54 9.15 -6.94
N ILE A 287 -10.49 9.53 -5.68
CA ILE A 287 -11.25 10.67 -5.15
C ILE A 287 -10.27 11.83 -5.02
N THR A 288 -10.63 12.97 -5.57
CA THR A 288 -9.86 14.23 -5.48
C THR A 288 -10.32 15.08 -4.30
N LYS A 289 -9.55 16.12 -3.94
CA LYS A 289 -9.83 16.98 -2.78
C LYS A 289 -11.17 17.71 -2.82
N ASP A 290 -11.71 17.96 -4.00
CA ASP A 290 -13.04 18.51 -4.23
C ASP A 290 -14.16 17.46 -4.10
N SER A 291 -13.84 16.24 -3.65
CA SER A 291 -14.74 15.09 -3.57
C SER A 291 -15.25 14.58 -4.93
N SER A 292 -14.66 15.02 -6.05
CA SER A 292 -14.92 14.42 -7.36
C SER A 292 -14.35 13.00 -7.43
N VAL A 293 -15.02 12.12 -8.18
CA VAL A 293 -14.55 10.75 -8.42
C VAL A 293 -14.11 10.60 -9.87
N LEU A 294 -12.90 10.07 -10.05
CA LEU A 294 -12.39 9.60 -11.33
C LEU A 294 -12.31 8.08 -11.30
N ALA A 295 -12.65 7.44 -12.42
CA ALA A 295 -12.58 5.99 -12.57
C ALA A 295 -11.86 5.60 -13.86
N CYS A 296 -11.25 4.41 -13.84
CA CYS A 296 -10.75 3.70 -15.02
C CYS A 296 -11.02 2.19 -14.88
N GLY A 297 -10.93 1.45 -15.98
CA GLY A 297 -11.20 0.02 -16.04
C GLY A 297 -12.52 -0.32 -16.72
N SER A 298 -13.00 -1.53 -16.45
CA SER A 298 -14.27 -2.02 -16.99
C SER A 298 -15.46 -1.31 -16.35
N ASN A 299 -16.44 -0.94 -17.17
CA ASN A 299 -17.74 -0.43 -16.75
C ASN A 299 -18.89 -1.43 -17.06
N ARG A 300 -18.59 -2.74 -17.10
CA ARG A 300 -19.64 -3.77 -17.19
C ARG A 300 -20.60 -3.65 -16.00
N HIS A 301 -21.91 -3.80 -16.27
CA HIS A 301 -23.00 -3.60 -15.30
C HIS A 301 -23.06 -2.17 -14.71
N ASN A 302 -22.57 -1.19 -15.47
CA ASN A 302 -22.49 0.22 -15.11
C ASN A 302 -21.83 0.51 -13.75
N LYS A 303 -20.89 -0.35 -13.33
CA LYS A 303 -20.24 -0.27 -12.02
C LYS A 303 -19.34 0.95 -11.82
N LEU A 304 -18.97 1.66 -12.88
CA LEU A 304 -18.27 2.94 -12.81
C LEU A 304 -19.24 4.12 -12.92
N ALA A 305 -20.52 3.88 -13.23
CA ALA A 305 -21.51 4.89 -13.57
C ALA A 305 -21.00 5.82 -14.69
N MET A 306 -20.42 5.23 -15.74
CA MET A 306 -19.80 6.00 -16.82
C MET A 306 -20.65 5.91 -18.08
N ASP A 307 -21.26 7.03 -18.44
CA ASP A 307 -22.04 7.19 -19.66
C ASP A 307 -21.35 8.18 -20.61
N SER A 308 -21.61 8.02 -21.91
CA SER A 308 -21.19 8.92 -22.97
C SER A 308 -21.93 10.25 -22.84
N SER A 309 -21.49 11.27 -23.59
CA SER A 309 -22.20 12.55 -23.66
C SER A 309 -23.64 12.43 -24.15
N GLU A 310 -23.97 11.33 -24.85
CA GLU A 310 -25.30 11.03 -25.37
C GLU A 310 -26.14 10.18 -24.39
N GLY A 311 -25.60 9.88 -23.20
CA GLY A 311 -26.28 9.06 -22.18
C GLY A 311 -26.18 7.55 -22.41
N HIS A 312 -25.32 7.11 -23.32
CA HIS A 312 -25.09 5.68 -23.56
C HIS A 312 -23.95 5.16 -22.67
N GLN A 313 -24.18 4.04 -21.99
CA GLN A 313 -23.16 3.41 -21.15
C GLN A 313 -21.89 3.12 -21.95
N ILE A 314 -20.74 3.50 -21.38
CA ILE A 314 -19.42 3.18 -21.93
C ILE A 314 -19.00 1.80 -21.42
N ASP A 315 -18.35 0.96 -22.23
CA ASP A 315 -17.93 -0.38 -21.81
C ASP A 315 -16.70 -0.41 -20.90
N GLU A 316 -15.72 0.44 -21.20
CA GLU A 316 -14.47 0.57 -20.45
C GLU A 316 -13.85 1.95 -20.64
N THR A 317 -13.04 2.38 -19.68
CA THR A 317 -12.23 3.60 -19.80
C THR A 317 -10.79 3.31 -19.41
N ARG A 318 -9.85 3.66 -20.29
CA ARG A 318 -8.43 3.29 -20.12
C ARG A 318 -7.59 4.35 -19.42
N VAL A 319 -8.18 5.51 -19.15
CA VAL A 319 -7.55 6.64 -18.46
C VAL A 319 -8.49 7.08 -17.35
N PHE A 320 -7.95 7.54 -16.22
CA PHE A 320 -8.78 8.08 -15.15
C PHE A 320 -9.66 9.22 -15.67
N THR A 321 -10.96 8.96 -15.70
CA THR A 321 -11.96 9.87 -16.25
C THR A 321 -12.94 10.25 -15.15
N LYS A 322 -13.25 11.54 -15.02
CA LYS A 322 -14.23 12.03 -14.04
C LYS A 322 -15.60 11.46 -14.35
N ILE A 323 -16.23 10.88 -13.33
CA ILE A 323 -17.62 10.41 -13.37
C ILE A 323 -18.54 11.63 -13.48
N ARG A 324 -19.43 11.61 -14.47
CA ARG A 324 -20.37 12.71 -14.76
C ARG A 324 -21.83 12.31 -14.66
N SER A 325 -22.12 11.02 -14.46
CA SER A 325 -23.48 10.55 -14.28
C SER A 325 -24.07 11.07 -12.97
N GLU A 326 -25.37 11.37 -12.99
CA GLU A 326 -26.13 11.55 -11.76
C GLU A 326 -26.34 10.20 -11.06
N PRO A 327 -26.34 10.15 -9.72
CA PRO A 327 -26.24 11.26 -8.77
C PRO A 327 -24.79 11.65 -8.40
N LEU A 328 -23.77 11.09 -9.06
CA LEU A 328 -22.38 11.20 -8.63
C LEU A 328 -21.68 12.49 -9.06
N HIS A 329 -22.22 13.19 -10.06
CA HIS A 329 -21.65 14.44 -10.54
C HIS A 329 -21.49 15.49 -9.44
N ASP A 330 -22.52 15.64 -8.60
CA ASP A 330 -22.61 16.65 -7.53
C ASP A 330 -22.51 16.04 -6.12
N ALA A 331 -22.34 14.72 -6.02
CA ALA A 331 -22.21 14.04 -4.74
C ALA A 331 -20.85 14.32 -4.08
N ARG A 332 -20.87 14.56 -2.77
CA ARG A 332 -19.65 14.64 -1.96
C ARG A 332 -19.18 13.24 -1.58
N VAL A 333 -18.46 12.59 -2.48
CA VAL A 333 -18.01 11.22 -2.26
C VAL A 333 -16.88 11.16 -1.23
N VAL A 334 -17.06 10.31 -0.20
CA VAL A 334 -16.13 10.11 0.92
C VAL A 334 -15.32 8.82 0.77
N SER A 335 -15.95 7.76 0.27
CA SER A 335 -15.32 6.46 0.07
C SER A 335 -16.01 5.65 -1.01
N VAL A 336 -15.25 4.77 -1.67
CA VAL A 336 -15.75 3.84 -2.69
C VAL A 336 -15.37 2.42 -2.27
N SER A 337 -16.26 1.46 -2.49
CA SER A 337 -15.99 0.03 -2.36
C SER A 337 -16.56 -0.68 -3.58
N SER A 338 -15.72 -1.37 -4.34
CA SER A 338 -16.16 -2.05 -5.56
C SER A 338 -15.95 -3.56 -5.44
N GLY A 339 -17.02 -4.31 -5.71
CA GLY A 339 -17.00 -5.76 -5.85
C GLY A 339 -16.77 -6.17 -7.31
N LYS A 340 -17.13 -7.43 -7.63
CA LYS A 340 -16.94 -7.98 -8.98
C LYS A 340 -17.79 -7.30 -10.05
N SER A 341 -19.03 -6.95 -9.70
CA SER A 341 -20.01 -6.40 -10.63
C SER A 341 -20.75 -5.18 -10.08
N HIS A 342 -20.35 -4.67 -8.92
CA HIS A 342 -21.07 -3.61 -8.22
C HIS A 342 -20.13 -2.65 -7.54
N THR A 343 -20.59 -1.44 -7.32
CA THR A 343 -19.82 -0.42 -6.60
C THR A 343 -20.73 0.27 -5.61
N VAL A 344 -20.26 0.44 -4.38
CA VAL A 344 -20.94 1.19 -3.33
C VAL A 344 -20.13 2.44 -3.06
N ILE A 345 -20.81 3.57 -3.07
CA ILE A 345 -20.22 4.88 -2.88
C ILE A 345 -20.86 5.50 -1.64
N LEU A 346 -20.05 5.98 -0.72
CA LEU A 346 -20.53 6.72 0.45
C LEU A 346 -20.46 8.21 0.16
N ASN A 347 -21.61 8.88 0.13
CA ASN A 347 -21.73 10.33 -0.01
C ASN A 347 -22.08 10.94 1.35
N GLY A 348 -21.07 11.13 2.22
CA GLY A 348 -21.14 11.81 3.52
C GLY A 348 -22.15 11.27 4.54
N THR A 349 -23.43 11.34 4.20
CA THR A 349 -24.62 10.96 4.96
C THR A 349 -25.37 9.76 4.37
N HIS A 350 -25.21 9.44 3.08
CA HIS A 350 -25.97 8.38 2.39
C HIS A 350 -25.07 7.40 1.61
N PHE A 351 -25.55 6.16 1.45
CA PHE A 351 -24.95 5.18 0.55
C PHE A 351 -25.63 5.27 -0.82
N ILE A 352 -24.81 5.40 -1.86
CA ILE A 352 -25.21 5.30 -3.26
C ILE A 352 -24.74 3.93 -3.75
N TYR A 353 -25.69 3.07 -4.12
CA TYR A 353 -25.41 1.75 -4.67
C TYR A 353 -25.46 1.82 -6.19
N LEU A 354 -24.38 1.39 -6.83
CA LEU A 354 -24.28 1.21 -8.28
C LEU A 354 -24.34 -0.29 -8.55
N HIS A 355 -25.52 -0.80 -8.93
CA HIS A 355 -25.69 -2.21 -9.32
C HIS A 355 -26.94 -2.43 -10.19
N ILE A 356 -26.80 -3.40 -11.10
CA ILE A 356 -27.73 -4.06 -12.04
C ILE A 356 -28.61 -3.15 -12.88
#